data_AF-A0A239J0G9-F1
#
_entry.id   AF-A0A239J0G9-F1
#
_cell.length_a   1.000
_cell.length_b   1.000
_cell.length_c   1.000
_cell.angle_alpha   90.00
_cell.angle_beta   90.00
_cell.angle_gamma   90.00
#
_symmetry.space_group_name_H-M   'P 1'
#
loop_
_entity.id
_entity.type
_entity.pdbx_description
1 polymer ?
#
loop_
_entity_poly.entity_id
_entity_poly.type
_entity_poly.pdbx_seq_one_letter_code
_entity_poly.pdbx_strand_id
1 'polypeptide(L)' 'MLKLPKLPERVPVKLSIQISPELNRTLLAYAEIYAETYGQREAMTDLVPVILQTFLEGDRHFAKAMRDRRLPVRGATNA' A
#
# COMPACT_ATOMS: atom_id res chain seq x y z
N MET A 1 12.20 3.43 -11.70
CA MET A 1 12.37 3.72 -10.26
C MET A 1 11.13 3.20 -9.53
N LEU A 2 11.27 2.10 -8.80
CA LEU A 2 10.19 1.50 -8.03
C LEU A 2 9.95 2.32 -6.75
N LYS A 3 8.69 2.58 -6.39
CA LYS A 3 8.33 3.49 -5.28
C LYS A 3 8.16 2.79 -3.92
N LEU A 4 8.33 1.47 -3.87
CA LEU A 4 7.95 0.67 -2.70
C LEU A 4 9.20 0.27 -1.89
N PRO A 5 9.39 0.80 -0.66
CA PRO A 5 10.44 0.34 0.25
C PRO A 5 10.07 -1.00 0.91
N LYS A 6 11.06 -1.69 1.51
CA LYS A 6 10.88 -2.95 2.25
C LYS A 6 9.85 -2.80 3.39
N LEU A 7 9.01 -3.82 3.58
CA LEU A 7 7.83 -3.78 4.45
C LEU A 7 8.20 -3.81 5.96
N PRO A 8 7.60 -2.95 6.81
CA PRO A 8 7.68 -3.07 8.27
C PRO A 8 6.61 -4.02 8.84
N GLU A 9 6.86 -4.63 10.00
CA GLU A 9 5.86 -5.45 10.72
C GLU A 9 4.68 -4.62 11.23
N ARG A 10 3.45 -5.11 11.04
CA ARG A 10 2.21 -4.48 11.52
C ARG A 10 1.13 -5.53 11.83
N VAL A 11 0.18 -5.19 12.70
CA VAL A 11 -1.02 -6.02 12.97
C VAL A 11 -2.06 -5.80 11.86
N PRO A 12 -2.35 -6.80 11.02
CA PRO A 12 -3.23 -6.62 9.87
C PRO A 12 -4.72 -6.72 10.25
N VAL A 13 -5.56 -5.91 9.63
CA VAL A 13 -7.02 -6.09 9.62
C VAL A 13 -7.41 -6.75 8.30
N LYS A 14 -8.16 -7.87 8.36
CA LYS A 14 -8.58 -8.59 7.15
C LYS A 14 -9.68 -7.80 6.42
N LEU A 15 -9.40 -7.42 5.18
CA LEU A 15 -10.36 -6.79 4.27
C LEU A 15 -10.55 -7.69 3.03
N SER A 16 -11.80 -8.04 2.72
CA SER A 16 -12.13 -8.80 1.50
C SER A 16 -12.67 -7.84 0.45
N ILE A 17 -12.03 -7.79 -0.72
CA ILE A 17 -12.43 -6.93 -1.84
C ILE A 17 -12.57 -7.74 -3.12
N GLN A 18 -13.41 -7.29 -4.03
CA GLN A 18 -13.43 -7.76 -5.41
C GLN A 18 -12.69 -6.75 -6.27
N ILE A 19 -11.79 -7.23 -7.14
CA ILE A 19 -11.04 -6.41 -8.08
C ILE A 19 -11.33 -6.85 -9.50
N SER A 20 -11.16 -5.93 -10.46
CA SER A 20 -11.28 -6.29 -11.87
C SER A 20 -10.17 -7.25 -12.29
N PRO A 21 -10.39 -8.10 -13.31
CA PRO A 21 -9.35 -8.96 -13.87
C PRO A 21 -8.13 -8.16 -14.35
N GLU A 22 -8.36 -6.94 -14.84
CA GLU A 22 -7.29 -6.08 -15.31
C GLU A 22 -6.39 -5.61 -14.18
N LEU A 23 -6.98 -5.14 -13.07
CA LEU A 23 -6.21 -4.76 -11.89
C LEU A 23 -5.43 -5.95 -11.33
N ASN A 24 -6.02 -7.14 -11.32
CA ASN A 24 -5.30 -8.35 -10.90
C ASN A 24 -4.06 -8.63 -11.76
N ARG A 25 -4.17 -8.52 -13.09
CA ARG A 25 -3.02 -8.70 -14.00
C ARG A 25 -1.93 -7.65 -13.76
N THR A 26 -2.30 -6.39 -13.59
CA THR A 26 -1.35 -5.32 -13.29
C THR A 26 -0.64 -5.54 -11.95
N LEU A 27 -1.38 -5.96 -10.93
CA LEU A 27 -0.80 -6.29 -9.62
C LEU A 27 0.21 -7.44 -9.72
N LEU A 28 -0.13 -8.53 -10.42
CA LEU A 28 0.80 -9.64 -10.63
C LEU A 28 2.09 -9.19 -11.35
N ALA A 29 1.98 -8.40 -12.41
CA ALA A 29 3.15 -7.84 -13.08
C ALA A 29 4.00 -6.96 -12.16
N TYR A 30 3.37 -6.17 -11.29
CA TYR A 30 4.07 -5.38 -10.29
C TYR A 30 4.86 -6.26 -9.30
N ALA A 31 4.31 -7.40 -8.88
CA ALA A 31 4.99 -8.34 -7.99
C ALA A 31 6.27 -8.91 -8.61
N GLU A 32 6.22 -9.29 -9.89
CA GLU A 32 7.39 -9.79 -10.61
C GLU A 32 8.50 -8.73 -10.66
N ILE A 33 8.15 -7.49 -11.03
CA ILE A 33 9.11 -6.38 -11.07
C ILE A 33 9.68 -6.07 -9.68
N TYR A 34 8.86 -6.14 -8.64
CA TYR A 34 9.32 -5.96 -7.26
C TYR A 34 10.34 -7.04 -6.88
N ALA A 35 10.07 -8.31 -7.21
CA ALA A 35 10.96 -9.42 -6.94
C ALA A 35 12.27 -9.31 -7.72
N GLU A 36 12.24 -8.89 -8.98
CA GLU A 36 13.43 -8.61 -9.78
C GLU A 36 14.27 -7.47 -9.17
N THR A 37 13.61 -6.44 -8.64
CA THR A 37 14.28 -5.25 -8.10
C THR A 37 14.96 -5.53 -6.75
N TYR A 38 14.32 -6.33 -5.88
CA TYR A 38 14.78 -6.54 -4.50
C TYR A 38 15.29 -7.96 -4.22
N GLY A 39 15.24 -8.86 -5.21
CA GLY A 39 15.64 -10.26 -5.07
C GLY A 39 14.72 -11.09 -4.17
N GLN A 40 13.56 -10.55 -3.78
CA GLN A 40 12.65 -11.15 -2.83
C GLN A 40 11.21 -11.13 -3.39
N ARG A 41 10.63 -12.32 -3.55
CA ARG A 41 9.20 -12.45 -3.87
C ARG A 41 8.38 -12.22 -2.61
N GLU A 42 7.43 -11.31 -2.71
CA GLU A 42 6.42 -11.04 -1.68
C GLU A 42 5.04 -11.40 -2.22
N ALA A 43 4.15 -11.87 -1.36
CA ALA A 43 2.78 -12.17 -1.78
C ALA A 43 2.03 -10.87 -2.08
N MET A 44 1.11 -10.92 -3.05
CA MET A 44 0.30 -9.75 -3.38
C MET A 44 -0.53 -9.25 -2.18
N THR A 45 -0.91 -10.16 -1.29
CA THR A 45 -1.61 -9.84 -0.04
C THR A 45 -0.78 -8.96 0.90
N ASP A 46 0.54 -8.97 0.77
CA ASP A 46 1.47 -8.19 1.60
C ASP A 46 1.85 -6.87 0.89
N LEU A 47 1.94 -6.91 -0.45
CA LEU A 47 2.25 -5.72 -1.27
C LEU A 47 1.07 -4.75 -1.35
N VAL A 48 -0.17 -5.24 -1.54
CA VAL A 48 -1.36 -4.38 -1.72
C VAL A 48 -1.53 -3.38 -0.58
N PRO A 49 -1.48 -3.78 0.72
CA PRO A 49 -1.60 -2.82 1.83
C PRO A 49 -0.60 -1.67 1.74
N VAL A 50 0.65 -1.94 1.37
CA VAL A 50 1.69 -0.91 1.33
C VAL A 50 1.62 -0.07 0.05
N ILE A 51 1.20 -0.64 -1.08
CA ILE A 51 0.86 0.13 -2.29
C ILE A 51 -0.25 1.14 -1.96
N LEU A 52 -1.32 0.70 -1.29
CA LEU A 52 -2.43 1.57 -0.90
C LEU A 52 -2.02 2.62 0.11
N GLN A 53 -1.21 2.27 1.12
CA GLN A 53 -0.68 3.24 2.07
C GLN A 53 0.17 4.31 1.36
N THR A 54 1.13 3.90 0.53
CA THR A 54 2.01 4.80 -0.21
C THR A 54 1.21 5.74 -1.11
N PHE A 55 0.15 5.23 -1.75
CA PHE A 55 -0.77 6.03 -2.54
C PHE A 55 -1.48 7.10 -1.69
N LEU A 56 -2.07 6.70 -0.56
CA LEU A 56 -2.81 7.61 0.33
C LEU A 56 -1.91 8.66 0.98
N GLU A 57 -0.68 8.29 1.38
CA GLU A 57 0.32 9.21 1.92
C GLU A 57 0.80 10.23 0.88
N GLY A 58 0.89 9.82 -0.39
CA GLY A 58 1.27 10.67 -1.51
C GLY A 58 0.18 11.65 -1.97
N ASP A 59 -1.09 11.42 -1.61
CA ASP A 59 -2.20 12.26 -2.03
C ASP A 59 -2.36 13.49 -1.12
N ARG A 60 -1.79 14.61 -1.57
CA ARG A 60 -1.87 15.90 -0.86
C ARG A 60 -3.30 16.44 -0.73
N HIS A 61 -4.16 16.16 -1.71
CA HIS A 61 -5.55 16.62 -1.68
C HIS A 61 -6.32 15.83 -0.63
N PHE A 62 -6.11 14.51 -0.58
CA PHE A 62 -6.64 13.66 0.48
C PHE A 62 -6.15 14.11 1.86
N ALA A 63 -4.84 14.34 2.03
CA ALA A 63 -4.28 14.81 3.28
C ALA A 63 -4.86 16.17 3.73
N LYS A 64 -5.11 17.09 2.79
CA LYS A 64 -5.80 18.36 3.09
C LYS A 64 -7.24 18.12 3.54
N ALA A 65 -8.01 17.30 2.83
CA ALA A 65 -9.39 17.00 3.17
C ALA A 65 -9.51 16.34 4.56
N MET A 66 -8.58 15.44 4.91
CA MET A 66 -8.50 14.84 6.25
C MET A 66 -8.33 15.89 7.35
N ARG A 67 -7.41 16.85 7.16
CA ARG A 67 -7.20 17.96 8.11
C ARG A 67 -8.42 18.86 8.23
N ASP A 68 -8.97 19.29 7.10
CA ASP A 68 -10.12 20.19 7.05
C ASP A 68 -11.36 19.56 7.74
N ARG A 69 -11.51 18.23 7.65
CA ARG A 69 -12.60 17.47 8.27
C ARG A 69 -12.28 16.94 9.67
N ARG A 70 -11.09 17.23 10.23
CA ARG A 70 -10.59 16.71 11.52
C ARG A 70 -10.71 15.18 11.63
N LEU A 71 -10.57 14.48 10.52
CA LEU A 71 -10.58 13.03 10.51
C LEU A 71 -9.33 12.51 11.21
N PRO A 72 -9.40 11.39 11.94
CA PRO A 72 -8.25 10.85 12.64
C PRO A 72 -7.13 10.52 11.64
N VAL A 73 -6.04 11.28 11.71
CA VAL A 73 -4.78 10.96 11.07
C VAL A 73 -3.94 10.25 12.13
N ARG A 74 -4.05 8.92 12.25
CA ARG A 74 -3.08 8.17 13.07
C ARG A 74 -2.65 6.86 12.42
N GLY A 75 -1.45 6.93 11.85
CA GLY A 75 -0.36 5.99 12.12
C GLY A 75 0.75 6.65 12.96
N ALA A 76 0.41 7.56 13.88
CA ALA A 76 1.39 8.14 14.80
C ALA A 76 1.67 7.12 15.92
N THR A 77 2.84 6.50 15.82
CA THR A 77 3.74 6.10 16.90
C THR A 77 3.07 5.85 18.26
N ASN A 78 2.80 4.58 18.57
CA ASN A 78 2.84 4.17 19.97
C ASN A 78 4.29 3.78 20.28
N ALA A 79 4.76 4.38 21.37
CA ALA A 79 6.03 4.15 22.04
C ALA A 79 6.28 2.68 22.38
#